data_AF-A0A174VNV1-F1
#
_entry.id   AF-A0A174VNV1-F1
#
_cell.length_a   1.000
_cell.length_b   1.000
_cell.length_c   1.000
_cell.angle_alpha   90.00
_cell.angle_beta   90.00
_cell.angle_gamma   90.00
#
_symmetry.space_group_name_H-M   'P 1'
#
loop_
_entity.id
_entity.type
_entity.pdbx_description
1 polymer ?
#
loop_
_entity_poly.entity_id
_entity_poly.type
_entity_poly.pdbx_seq_one_letter_code
_entity_poly.pdbx_strand_id
1 'polypeptide(L)'
;MGSENIFDIWRFLGKGTPFIVRRNGWFHLSYKVTKVIPKGKYGEAFGYRLTDGKFEVDTPQEEPIGCCGCGNWELIENLIEDVDALQWNCLDANNNLTFGKYKGMNVEDIKDKDEDYFKWAWGNVGGLSELLFVRKYDISLQDLLKTKKQIKEALSFTSDDWIKSPVKNNYDFILDQYKYACCAKQKDIATAVKEIEEYFEQSKTTI
;
A
#
# COMPACT_ATOMS: atom_id res chain seq x y z
N MET A 1 8.89 -1.38 -11.04
CA MET A 1 8.66 -2.49 -10.09
C MET A 1 8.12 -3.67 -10.87
N GLY A 2 8.60 -4.88 -10.60
CA GLY A 2 8.19 -6.09 -11.31
C GLY A 2 6.68 -6.31 -11.15
N SER A 3 6.06 -6.93 -12.14
CA SER A 3 4.61 -7.10 -12.21
C SER A 3 4.12 -7.99 -11.05
N GLU A 4 3.54 -7.41 -10.01
CA GLU A 4 3.12 -8.12 -8.80
C GLU A 4 1.92 -9.04 -9.06
N ASN A 5 1.75 -10.06 -8.22
CA ASN A 5 0.49 -10.81 -8.13
C ASN A 5 -0.25 -10.45 -6.84
N ILE A 6 -1.52 -10.83 -6.73
CA ILE A 6 -2.37 -10.47 -5.57
C ILE A 6 -1.79 -11.00 -4.25
N PHE A 7 -1.10 -12.15 -4.27
CA PHE A 7 -0.50 -12.72 -3.06
C PHE A 7 0.75 -11.96 -2.62
N ASP A 8 1.51 -11.38 -3.55
CA ASP A 8 2.66 -10.55 -3.24
C ASP A 8 2.20 -9.22 -2.62
N ILE A 9 1.18 -8.58 -3.22
CA ILE A 9 0.52 -7.38 -2.65
C ILE A 9 -0.03 -7.69 -1.25
N TRP A 10 -0.77 -8.79 -1.10
CA TRP A 10 -1.33 -9.20 0.19
C TRP A 10 -0.26 -9.40 1.27
N ARG A 11 0.87 -10.04 0.94
CA ARG A 11 2.00 -10.18 1.87
C ARG A 11 2.66 -8.85 2.18
N PHE A 12 2.79 -7.97 1.18
CA PHE A 12 3.32 -6.63 1.36
C PHE A 12 2.47 -5.82 2.34
N LEU A 13 1.15 -5.95 2.24
CA LEU A 13 0.16 -5.32 3.13
C LEU A 13 -0.03 -6.05 4.49
N GLY A 14 0.89 -6.92 4.88
CA GLY A 14 0.84 -7.57 6.19
C GLY A 14 -0.28 -8.61 6.29
N LYS A 15 -0.67 -9.19 5.16
CA LYS A 15 -1.73 -10.19 5.04
C LYS A 15 -3.13 -9.67 5.43
N GLY A 16 -3.32 -8.36 5.44
CA GLY A 16 -4.64 -7.77 5.67
C GLY A 16 -5.50 -7.70 4.42
N THR A 17 -6.80 -7.57 4.65
CA THR A 17 -7.85 -7.26 3.67
C THR A 17 -8.84 -6.28 4.33
N PRO A 18 -9.59 -5.46 3.58
CA PRO A 18 -9.64 -5.41 2.12
C PRO A 18 -8.62 -4.45 1.47
N PHE A 19 -8.38 -4.61 0.18
CA PHE A 19 -7.62 -3.67 -0.65
C PHE A 19 -8.11 -3.72 -2.10
N ILE A 20 -7.88 -2.65 -2.88
CA ILE A 20 -8.26 -2.58 -4.30
C ILE A 20 -7.05 -2.88 -5.16
N VAL A 21 -7.22 -3.75 -6.17
CA VAL A 21 -6.21 -4.05 -7.18
C VAL A 21 -6.74 -3.90 -8.58
N ARG A 22 -5.82 -3.73 -9.52
CA ARG A 22 -6.10 -3.57 -10.95
C ARG A 22 -5.05 -4.32 -11.77
N ARG A 23 -5.40 -4.69 -13.00
CA ARG A 23 -4.39 -5.14 -13.97
C ARG A 23 -3.77 -3.94 -14.68
N ASN A 24 -2.46 -3.98 -14.93
CA ASN A 24 -1.84 -2.92 -15.72
C ASN A 24 -2.51 -2.86 -17.11
N GLY A 25 -2.92 -1.66 -17.52
CA GLY A 25 -3.65 -1.40 -18.76
C GLY A 25 -5.18 -1.47 -18.65
N TRP A 26 -5.75 -1.86 -17.51
CA TRP A 26 -7.18 -1.69 -17.26
C TRP A 26 -7.46 -0.29 -16.75
N PHE A 27 -8.40 0.43 -17.36
CA PHE A 27 -8.74 1.81 -16.97
C PHE A 27 -10.02 1.92 -16.15
N HIS A 28 -10.96 1.01 -16.39
CA HIS A 28 -12.29 1.05 -15.75
C HIS A 28 -12.47 -0.10 -14.76
N LEU A 29 -11.76 -1.21 -14.95
CA LEU A 29 -11.99 -2.44 -14.19
C LEU A 29 -10.98 -2.59 -13.06
N SER A 30 -11.47 -2.80 -11.85
CA SER A 30 -10.66 -3.18 -10.68
C SER A 30 -11.39 -4.21 -9.81
N TYR A 31 -10.70 -4.74 -8.80
CA TYR A 31 -11.27 -5.67 -7.82
C TYR A 31 -10.99 -5.18 -6.40
N LYS A 32 -12.02 -5.13 -5.57
CA LYS A 32 -11.87 -5.04 -4.11
C LYS A 32 -11.65 -6.45 -3.56
N VAL A 33 -10.40 -6.79 -3.26
CA VAL A 33 -10.03 -8.06 -2.65
C VAL A 33 -10.46 -8.06 -1.19
N THR A 34 -11.29 -9.02 -0.81
CA THR A 34 -11.84 -9.14 0.56
C THR A 34 -11.38 -10.40 1.28
N LYS A 35 -10.85 -11.37 0.54
CA LYS A 35 -10.41 -12.64 1.10
C LYS A 35 -9.31 -13.27 0.27
N VAL A 36 -8.27 -13.77 0.94
CA VAL A 36 -7.15 -14.49 0.33
C VAL A 36 -6.98 -15.82 1.06
N ILE A 37 -6.99 -16.93 0.32
CA ILE A 37 -6.74 -18.28 0.82
C ILE A 37 -5.40 -18.75 0.23
N PRO A 38 -4.29 -18.65 0.97
CA PRO A 38 -2.99 -19.08 0.46
C PRO A 38 -2.87 -20.61 0.38
N LYS A 39 -2.31 -21.08 -0.73
CA LYS A 39 -1.83 -22.46 -0.97
C LYS A 39 -0.36 -22.37 -1.40
N GLY A 40 0.54 -22.22 -0.42
CA GLY A 40 1.97 -21.99 -0.65
C GLY A 40 2.27 -20.55 -1.13
N LYS A 41 2.95 -20.42 -2.28
CA LYS A 41 3.27 -19.10 -2.87
C LYS A 41 2.05 -18.43 -3.51
N TYR A 42 1.07 -19.21 -3.96
CA TYR A 42 -0.16 -18.74 -4.60
C TYR A 42 -1.37 -19.16 -3.77
N GLY A 43 -2.55 -19.29 -4.38
CA GLY A 43 -3.77 -19.70 -3.71
C GLY A 43 -5.01 -19.25 -4.47
N GLU A 44 -6.05 -18.91 -3.73
CA GLU A 44 -7.28 -18.33 -4.23
C GLU A 44 -7.47 -16.94 -3.64
N ALA A 45 -8.01 -16.02 -4.43
CA ALA A 45 -8.40 -14.69 -3.96
C ALA A 45 -9.87 -14.46 -4.36
N PHE A 46 -10.61 -13.82 -3.49
CA PHE A 46 -12.01 -13.49 -3.67
C PHE A 46 -12.22 -12.00 -3.43
N GLY A 47 -13.20 -11.45 -4.12
CA GLY A 47 -13.50 -10.03 -4.01
C GLY A 47 -14.70 -9.64 -4.82
N TYR A 48 -14.86 -8.34 -4.94
CA TYR A 48 -15.93 -7.74 -5.72
C TYR A 48 -15.34 -7.01 -6.90
N ARG A 49 -15.95 -7.22 -8.06
CA ARG A 49 -15.66 -6.46 -9.27
C ARG A 49 -16.14 -5.03 -9.12
N LEU A 50 -15.31 -4.09 -9.54
CA LEU A 50 -15.60 -2.66 -9.58
C LEU A 50 -15.43 -2.14 -11.00
N THR A 51 -16.37 -1.31 -11.43
CA THR A 51 -16.27 -0.51 -12.66
C THR A 51 -16.26 0.97 -12.27
N ASP A 52 -15.20 1.68 -12.64
CA ASP A 52 -14.97 3.09 -12.28
C ASP A 52 -15.06 3.32 -10.77
N GLY A 53 -14.37 2.48 -10.00
CA GLY A 53 -14.33 2.52 -8.53
C GLY A 53 -15.64 2.11 -7.83
N LYS A 54 -16.70 1.75 -8.58
CA LYS A 54 -18.04 1.48 -8.05
C LYS A 54 -18.47 0.04 -8.27
N PHE A 55 -19.31 -0.47 -7.37
CA PHE A 55 -20.00 -1.73 -7.59
C PHE A 55 -20.97 -1.59 -8.77
N GLU A 56 -21.02 -2.59 -9.64
CA GLU A 56 -21.93 -2.58 -10.81
C GLU A 56 -23.40 -2.76 -10.41
N VAL A 57 -23.66 -3.36 -9.25
CA VAL A 57 -24.99 -3.72 -8.75
C VAL A 57 -25.13 -3.34 -7.28
N ASP A 58 -26.36 -3.04 -6.85
CA ASP A 58 -26.68 -2.64 -5.47
C ASP A 58 -26.36 -3.74 -4.44
N THR A 59 -26.41 -5.01 -4.86
CA THR A 59 -26.07 -6.17 -4.02
C THR A 59 -24.97 -6.98 -4.71
N PRO A 60 -23.70 -6.55 -4.60
CA PRO A 60 -22.59 -7.22 -5.25
C PRO A 60 -22.34 -8.58 -4.59
N GLN A 61 -22.00 -9.57 -5.40
CA GLN A 61 -21.63 -10.91 -4.92
C GLN A 61 -20.11 -11.05 -4.90
N GLU A 62 -19.57 -11.63 -3.83
CA GLU A 62 -18.16 -11.98 -3.76
C GLU A 62 -17.88 -13.12 -4.75
N GLU A 63 -16.89 -12.94 -5.62
CA GLU A 63 -16.53 -13.90 -6.66
C GLU A 63 -15.03 -14.25 -6.63
N PRO A 64 -14.64 -15.45 -7.13
CA PRO A 64 -13.24 -15.79 -7.29
C PRO A 64 -12.57 -14.89 -8.33
N ILE A 65 -11.42 -14.32 -7.99
CA ILE A 65 -10.65 -13.45 -8.89
C ILE A 65 -9.78 -14.32 -9.79
N GLY A 66 -10.12 -14.35 -11.08
CA GLY A 66 -9.38 -15.06 -12.11
C GLY A 66 -7.93 -14.58 -12.24
N CYS A 67 -7.01 -15.51 -12.51
CA CYS A 67 -5.59 -15.22 -12.73
C CYS A 67 -4.90 -14.43 -11.58
N CYS A 68 -5.41 -14.54 -10.34
CA CYS A 68 -4.89 -13.84 -9.16
C CYS A 68 -3.40 -14.14 -8.85
N GLY A 69 -2.88 -15.30 -9.26
CA GLY A 69 -1.48 -15.68 -9.10
C GLY A 69 -0.54 -15.22 -10.22
N CYS A 70 -1.09 -14.73 -11.35
CA CYS A 70 -0.27 -14.17 -12.42
C CYS A 70 0.27 -12.80 -12.01
N GLY A 71 1.45 -12.42 -12.49
CA GLY A 71 1.92 -11.04 -12.38
C GLY A 71 1.00 -10.06 -13.14
N ASN A 72 1.34 -8.77 -13.12
CA ASN A 72 0.63 -7.68 -13.81
C ASN A 72 -0.60 -7.16 -13.05
N TRP A 73 -0.60 -7.36 -11.73
CA TRP A 73 -1.47 -6.63 -10.82
C TRP A 73 -0.72 -5.45 -10.21
N GLU A 74 -1.47 -4.43 -9.85
CA GLU A 74 -1.02 -3.30 -9.05
C GLU A 74 -2.01 -3.04 -7.91
N LEU A 75 -1.48 -2.65 -6.76
CA LEU A 75 -2.27 -2.11 -5.66
C LEU A 75 -2.79 -0.73 -6.06
N ILE A 76 -4.09 -0.51 -5.97
CA ILE A 76 -4.71 0.81 -6.15
C ILE A 76 -4.80 1.53 -4.82
N GLU A 77 -5.32 0.82 -3.83
CA GLU A 77 -5.71 1.43 -2.57
C GLU A 77 -5.72 0.39 -1.46
N ASN A 78 -5.08 0.72 -0.34
CA ASN A 78 -5.16 -0.05 0.88
C ASN A 78 -6.39 0.38 1.70
N LEU A 79 -7.30 -0.56 1.96
CA LEU A 79 -8.56 -0.34 2.70
C LEU A 79 -8.59 -1.09 4.03
N ILE A 80 -7.45 -1.57 4.51
CA ILE A 80 -7.37 -2.37 5.74
C ILE A 80 -7.61 -1.46 6.95
N GLU A 81 -8.57 -1.83 7.81
CA GLU A 81 -8.88 -1.09 9.03
C GLU A 81 -8.34 -1.77 10.29
N ASP A 82 -8.32 -3.11 10.32
CA ASP A 82 -7.77 -3.89 11.42
C ASP A 82 -6.24 -3.99 11.29
N VAL A 83 -5.56 -2.86 11.52
CA VAL A 83 -4.11 -2.75 11.39
C VAL A 83 -3.34 -3.49 12.49
N ASP A 84 -3.99 -3.78 13.61
CA ASP A 84 -3.38 -4.52 14.73
C ASP A 84 -3.32 -6.03 14.45
N ALA A 85 -4.18 -6.55 13.56
CA ALA A 85 -4.12 -7.93 13.09
C ALA A 85 -3.08 -8.17 11.97
N LEU A 86 -2.40 -7.12 11.50
CA LEU A 86 -1.41 -7.22 10.43
C LEU A 86 -0.19 -8.04 10.86
N GLN A 87 0.28 -8.86 9.93
CA GLN A 87 1.36 -9.82 10.13
C GLN A 87 2.51 -9.56 9.17
N TRP A 88 3.39 -8.63 9.56
CA TRP A 88 4.68 -8.46 8.91
C TRP A 88 5.76 -9.24 9.65
N ASN A 89 6.36 -10.19 8.94
CA ASN A 89 7.47 -11.00 9.46
C ASN A 89 8.81 -10.45 8.96
N CYS A 90 9.00 -9.12 8.99
CA CYS A 90 10.22 -8.46 8.48
C CYS A 90 11.20 -8.02 9.58
N LEU A 91 10.72 -7.81 10.81
CA LEU A 91 11.53 -7.38 11.96
C LEU A 91 11.18 -8.17 13.22
N ASP A 92 12.18 -8.41 14.08
CA ASP A 92 11.95 -8.82 15.47
C ASP A 92 11.75 -7.62 16.40
N ALA A 93 11.67 -7.86 17.72
CA ALA A 93 11.49 -6.82 18.73
C ALA A 93 12.70 -5.85 18.85
N ASN A 94 13.88 -6.25 18.38
CA ASN A 94 15.12 -5.50 18.47
C ASN A 94 15.52 -4.85 17.13
N ASN A 95 14.56 -4.70 16.19
CA ASN A 95 14.80 -4.20 14.82
C ASN A 95 15.78 -5.07 14.01
N ASN A 96 15.95 -6.35 14.32
CA ASN A 96 16.74 -7.24 13.47
C ASN A 96 15.88 -7.78 12.32
N LEU A 97 16.47 -7.88 11.13
CA LEU A 97 15.80 -8.52 9.99
C LEU A 97 15.56 -9.99 10.27
N THR A 98 14.35 -10.47 9.99
CA THR A 98 13.97 -11.89 10.15
C THR A 98 14.12 -12.71 8.86
N PHE A 99 14.59 -12.07 7.79
CA PHE A 99 14.68 -12.63 6.44
C PHE A 99 15.97 -12.19 5.71
N GLY A 100 16.23 -12.80 4.56
CA GLY A 100 17.22 -12.33 3.59
C GLY A 100 18.68 -12.45 4.02
N LYS A 101 19.57 -11.74 3.30
CA LYS A 101 21.03 -11.81 3.41
C LYS A 101 21.55 -11.46 4.81
N TYR A 102 20.92 -10.47 5.46
CA TYR A 102 21.32 -9.95 6.77
C TYR A 102 20.37 -10.37 7.89
N LYS A 103 19.76 -11.56 7.77
CA LYS A 103 18.91 -12.11 8.83
C LYS A 103 19.65 -12.13 10.18
N GLY A 104 19.02 -11.61 11.22
CA GLY A 104 19.55 -11.50 12.57
C GLY A 104 20.38 -10.24 12.84
N MET A 105 20.58 -9.37 11.84
CA MET A 105 21.30 -8.10 11.99
C MET A 105 20.31 -6.94 12.13
N ASN A 106 20.67 -5.96 12.96
CA ASN A 106 19.88 -4.75 13.16
C ASN A 106 19.84 -3.92 11.88
N VAL A 107 18.69 -3.34 11.57
CA VAL A 107 18.49 -2.55 10.36
C VAL A 107 19.41 -1.32 10.28
N GLU A 108 19.69 -0.66 11.38
CA GLU A 108 20.58 0.51 11.38
C GLU A 108 22.01 0.11 11.03
N ASP A 109 22.50 -1.02 11.54
CA ASP A 109 23.83 -1.54 11.18
C ASP A 109 23.93 -1.91 9.69
N ILE A 110 22.83 -2.42 9.11
CA ILE A 110 22.77 -2.78 7.69
C ILE A 110 22.88 -1.52 6.83
N LYS A 111 22.27 -0.40 7.24
CA LYS A 111 22.29 0.84 6.49
C LYS A 111 23.72 1.37 6.29
N ASP A 112 24.55 1.29 7.33
CA ASP A 112 25.95 1.72 7.25
C ASP A 112 26.83 0.71 6.49
N LYS A 113 26.48 -0.58 6.55
CA LYS A 113 27.26 -1.67 5.93
C LYS A 113 26.95 -1.89 4.46
N ASP A 114 25.69 -1.79 4.05
CA ASP A 114 25.17 -2.12 2.73
C ASP A 114 23.90 -1.28 2.47
N GLU A 115 24.12 0.00 2.16
CA GLU A 115 23.06 0.98 1.92
C GLU A 115 22.12 0.55 0.78
N ASP A 116 22.64 -0.11 -0.25
CA ASP A 116 21.86 -0.59 -1.39
C ASP A 116 20.88 -1.68 -0.98
N TYR A 117 21.31 -2.64 -0.16
CA TYR A 117 20.41 -3.65 0.40
C TYR A 117 19.35 -3.01 1.29
N PHE A 118 19.72 -2.03 2.13
CA PHE A 118 18.77 -1.31 2.97
C PHE A 118 17.71 -0.58 2.12
N LYS A 119 18.11 0.17 1.10
CA LYS A 119 17.19 0.86 0.17
C LYS A 119 16.28 -0.12 -0.55
N TRP A 120 16.82 -1.25 -1.02
CA TRP A 120 16.01 -2.31 -1.63
C TRP A 120 14.97 -2.85 -0.64
N ALA A 121 15.39 -3.21 0.57
CA ALA A 121 14.49 -3.77 1.58
C ALA A 121 13.39 -2.77 1.96
N TRP A 122 13.77 -1.50 2.17
CA TRP A 122 12.85 -0.41 2.51
C TRP A 122 11.71 -0.26 1.50
N GLY A 123 12.01 -0.41 0.20
CA GLY A 123 11.03 -0.26 -0.87
C GLY A 123 10.28 -1.54 -1.27
N ASN A 124 10.76 -2.73 -0.89
CA ASN A 124 10.22 -4.00 -1.42
C ASN A 124 9.76 -4.98 -0.33
N VAL A 125 10.01 -4.68 0.95
CA VAL A 125 9.64 -5.54 2.07
C VAL A 125 8.49 -4.90 2.83
N GLY A 126 7.32 -5.54 2.73
CA GLY A 126 6.11 -5.10 3.41
C GLY A 126 6.32 -4.87 4.90
N GLY A 127 5.81 -3.74 5.40
CA GLY A 127 5.83 -3.37 6.80
C GLY A 127 7.19 -2.90 7.33
N LEU A 128 8.28 -3.00 6.56
CA LEU A 128 9.60 -2.60 7.07
C LEU A 128 9.63 -1.10 7.40
N SER A 129 9.23 -0.25 6.45
CA SER A 129 9.17 1.19 6.64
C SER A 129 8.17 1.59 7.72
N GLU A 130 7.00 0.96 7.74
CA GLU A 130 5.95 1.21 8.74
C GLU A 130 6.40 0.87 10.16
N LEU A 131 6.94 -0.33 10.37
CA LEU A 131 7.39 -0.79 11.68
C LEU A 131 8.56 0.04 12.22
N LEU A 132 9.50 0.44 11.36
CA LEU A 132 10.60 1.32 11.76
C LEU A 132 10.07 2.71 12.11
N PHE A 133 9.11 3.22 11.35
CA PHE A 133 8.51 4.53 11.59
C PHE A 133 7.77 4.58 12.93
N VAL A 134 6.86 3.63 13.19
CA VAL A 134 6.09 3.59 14.45
C VAL A 134 7.00 3.49 15.67
N ARG A 135 8.06 2.67 15.59
CA ARG A 135 9.05 2.52 16.68
C ARG A 135 9.87 3.79 16.89
N LYS A 136 10.29 4.46 15.80
CA LYS A 136 11.10 5.67 15.87
C LYS A 136 10.35 6.86 16.46
N TYR A 137 9.07 7.01 16.10
CA TYR A 137 8.25 8.15 16.51
C TYR A 137 7.36 7.88 17.72
N ASP A 138 7.41 6.66 18.27
CA ASP A 138 6.58 6.20 19.39
C ASP A 138 5.08 6.46 19.16
N ILE A 139 4.60 6.01 18.00
CA ILE A 139 3.19 6.08 17.60
C ILE A 139 2.65 4.70 17.28
N SER A 140 1.33 4.56 17.19
CA SER A 140 0.70 3.31 16.79
C SER A 140 0.46 3.21 15.27
N LEU A 141 0.21 1.98 14.78
CA LEU A 141 -0.30 1.77 13.42
C LEU A 141 -1.68 2.43 13.23
N GLN A 142 -2.48 2.50 14.29
CA GLN A 142 -3.78 3.18 14.29
C GLN A 142 -3.63 4.69 14.05
N ASP A 143 -2.58 5.32 14.59
CA ASP A 143 -2.29 6.74 14.33
C ASP A 143 -1.97 6.97 12.85
N LEU A 144 -1.12 6.11 12.25
CA LEU A 144 -0.80 6.15 10.82
C LEU A 144 -2.07 5.98 9.96
N LEU A 145 -2.91 4.99 10.29
CA LEU A 145 -4.17 4.74 9.59
C LEU A 145 -5.09 5.96 9.67
N LYS A 146 -5.27 6.51 10.87
CA LYS A 146 -6.14 7.67 11.11
C LYS A 146 -5.66 8.88 10.32
N THR A 147 -4.37 9.19 10.35
CA THR A 147 -3.81 10.31 9.58
C THR A 147 -3.97 10.10 8.08
N LYS A 148 -3.71 8.89 7.57
CA LYS A 148 -3.93 8.55 6.15
C LYS A 148 -5.39 8.74 5.74
N LYS A 149 -6.34 8.29 6.57
CA LYS A 149 -7.78 8.48 6.35
C LYS A 149 -8.16 9.96 6.31
N GLN A 150 -7.69 10.76 7.26
CA GLN A 150 -7.96 12.20 7.31
C GLN A 150 -7.44 12.94 6.07
N ILE A 151 -6.24 12.58 5.59
CA ILE A 151 -5.69 13.14 4.34
C ILE A 151 -6.59 12.75 3.17
N LYS A 152 -6.89 11.45 3.03
CA LYS A 152 -7.72 10.92 1.94
C LYS A 152 -9.11 11.57 1.89
N GLU A 153 -9.80 11.67 3.02
CA GLU A 153 -11.16 12.23 3.12
C GLU A 153 -11.22 13.72 2.77
N ALA A 154 -10.08 14.43 2.87
CA ALA A 154 -9.98 15.84 2.55
C ALA A 154 -9.60 16.12 1.08
N LEU A 155 -9.23 15.10 0.29
CA LEU A 155 -8.92 15.27 -1.13
C LEU A 155 -10.20 15.48 -1.95
N SER A 156 -10.12 16.34 -2.97
CA SER A 156 -11.20 16.60 -3.93
C SER A 156 -11.43 15.50 -4.98
N PHE A 157 -10.67 14.42 -4.94
CA PHE A 157 -10.72 13.33 -5.91
C PHE A 157 -10.53 11.97 -5.24
N THR A 158 -10.92 10.92 -5.95
CA THR A 158 -10.81 9.53 -5.51
C THR A 158 -9.56 8.84 -6.04
N SER A 159 -9.26 7.65 -5.52
CA SER A 159 -8.22 6.78 -6.07
C SER A 159 -8.49 6.43 -7.54
N ASP A 160 -9.76 6.25 -7.92
CA ASP A 160 -10.17 5.97 -9.30
C ASP A 160 -9.88 7.16 -10.25
N ASP A 161 -10.16 8.39 -9.81
CA ASP A 161 -9.80 9.61 -10.55
C ASP A 161 -8.28 9.73 -10.74
N TRP A 162 -7.53 9.43 -9.67
CA TRP A 162 -6.06 9.45 -9.68
C TRP A 162 -5.50 8.50 -10.74
N ILE A 163 -6.05 7.30 -10.80
CA ILE A 163 -5.54 6.20 -11.62
C ILE A 163 -5.87 6.36 -13.12
N LYS A 164 -6.92 7.13 -13.44
CA LYS A 164 -7.28 7.49 -14.81
C LYS A 164 -6.53 8.71 -15.33
N SER A 165 -5.74 9.36 -14.48
CA SER A 165 -4.92 10.51 -14.83
C SER A 165 -3.54 10.07 -15.35
N PRO A 166 -2.74 10.98 -15.94
CA PRO A 166 -1.37 10.69 -16.35
C PRO A 166 -0.36 10.62 -15.19
N VAL A 167 -0.81 10.65 -13.93
CA VAL A 167 0.08 10.52 -12.77
C VAL A 167 0.86 9.19 -12.83
N LYS A 168 2.17 9.28 -12.65
CA LYS A 168 3.07 8.11 -12.69
C LYS A 168 3.18 7.37 -11.36
N ASN A 169 2.98 8.08 -10.25
CA ASN A 169 3.12 7.52 -8.91
C ASN A 169 1.81 6.88 -8.45
N ASN A 170 1.94 5.80 -7.70
CA ASN A 170 0.80 5.12 -7.11
C ASN A 170 0.08 6.01 -6.07
N TYR A 171 -1.25 5.98 -6.06
CA TYR A 171 -2.09 6.77 -5.16
C TYR A 171 -1.78 6.47 -3.68
N ASP A 172 -1.80 5.18 -3.32
CA ASP A 172 -1.57 4.73 -1.94
C ASP A 172 -0.15 5.07 -1.47
N PHE A 173 0.83 4.98 -2.37
CA PHE A 173 2.20 5.41 -2.11
C PHE A 173 2.30 6.90 -1.77
N ILE A 174 1.61 7.78 -2.51
CA ILE A 174 1.60 9.22 -2.21
C ILE A 174 0.97 9.48 -0.84
N LEU A 175 -0.19 8.88 -0.56
CA LEU A 175 -0.82 9.00 0.75
C LEU A 175 0.13 8.55 1.88
N ASP A 176 0.89 7.48 1.68
CA ASP A 176 1.86 6.99 2.65
C ASP A 176 3.01 7.97 2.89
N GLN A 177 3.57 8.62 1.86
CA GLN A 177 4.62 9.63 2.07
C GLN A 177 4.12 10.77 2.99
N TYR A 178 2.90 11.23 2.74
CA TYR A 178 2.30 12.31 3.50
C TYR A 178 1.82 11.89 4.90
N LYS A 179 1.33 10.65 5.08
CA LYS A 179 0.97 10.13 6.42
C LYS A 179 2.17 10.17 7.35
N TYR A 180 3.34 9.75 6.87
CA TYR A 180 4.58 9.79 7.66
C TYR A 180 5.00 11.22 8.01
N ALA A 181 5.00 12.14 7.02
CA ALA A 181 5.35 13.53 7.28
C ALA A 181 4.43 14.20 8.31
N CYS A 182 3.13 13.91 8.24
CA CYS A 182 2.14 14.43 9.19
C CYS A 182 2.31 13.84 10.59
N CYS A 183 2.46 12.53 10.72
CA CYS A 183 2.68 11.90 12.02
C CYS A 183 4.01 12.33 12.66
N ALA A 184 5.04 12.59 11.86
CA ALA A 184 6.32 13.14 12.30
C ALA A 184 6.25 14.65 12.64
N LYS A 185 5.07 15.29 12.53
CA LYS A 185 4.85 16.73 12.74
C LYS A 185 5.71 17.63 11.84
N GLN A 186 6.14 17.10 10.70
CA GLN A 186 6.89 17.86 9.68
C GLN A 186 5.96 18.65 8.77
N LYS A 187 4.68 18.27 8.72
CA LYS A 187 3.65 18.87 7.88
C LYS A 187 2.29 18.75 8.54
N ASP A 188 1.42 19.74 8.42
CA ASP A 188 0.02 19.60 8.80
C ASP A 188 -0.81 18.96 7.67
N ILE A 189 -2.01 18.46 8.00
CA ILE A 189 -2.88 17.77 7.05
C ILE A 189 -3.34 18.70 5.91
N ALA A 190 -3.61 19.97 6.18
CA ALA A 190 -4.08 20.90 5.14
C ALA A 190 -2.99 21.16 4.09
N THR A 191 -1.75 21.32 4.55
CA THR A 191 -0.58 21.44 3.67
C THR A 191 -0.34 20.14 2.88
N ALA A 192 -0.49 18.97 3.51
CA ALA A 192 -0.38 17.68 2.81
C ALA A 192 -1.42 17.54 1.69
N VAL A 193 -2.68 17.81 1.99
CA VAL A 193 -3.79 17.77 1.02
C VAL A 193 -3.51 18.71 -0.14
N LYS A 194 -3.17 19.96 0.14
CA LYS A 194 -2.87 20.97 -0.89
C LYS A 194 -1.77 20.50 -1.84
N GLU A 195 -0.65 19.99 -1.33
CA GLU A 195 0.47 19.55 -2.18
C GLU A 195 0.11 18.32 -3.02
N ILE A 196 -0.69 17.39 -2.47
CA ILE A 196 -1.18 16.23 -3.22
C ILE A 196 -2.10 16.68 -4.37
N GLU A 197 -2.99 17.64 -4.11
CA GLU A 197 -3.88 18.20 -5.14
C GLU A 197 -3.11 18.97 -6.21
N GLU A 198 -2.14 19.80 -5.83
CA GLU A 198 -1.27 20.51 -6.77
C GLU A 198 -0.49 19.53 -7.65
N TYR A 199 0.06 18.46 -7.08
CA TYR A 199 0.74 17.41 -7.84
C TYR A 199 -0.21 16.70 -8.81
N PHE A 200 -1.43 16.40 -8.38
CA PHE A 200 -2.45 15.79 -9.23
C PHE A 200 -2.80 16.69 -10.42
N GLU A 201 -3.05 17.98 -10.20
CA GLU A 201 -3.40 18.92 -11.28
C GLU A 201 -2.23 19.18 -12.23
N GLN A 202 -1.00 19.32 -11.73
CA GLN A 202 0.19 19.50 -12.57
C GLN A 202 0.45 18.32 -13.49
N SER A 203 0.11 17.11 -13.06
CA SER A 203 0.24 15.92 -13.91
C SER A 203 -0.64 16.02 -15.17
N LYS A 204 -1.83 16.63 -15.05
CA LYS A 204 -2.81 16.75 -16.14
C LYS A 204 -2.39 17.76 -17.20
N THR A 205 -1.57 18.75 -16.85
CA THR A 205 -1.12 19.80 -17.79
C THR A 205 0.14 19.41 -18.56
N THR A 206 0.80 18.29 -18.18
CA THR A 206 2.05 17.83 -18.81
C THR A 206 1.78 16.82 -19.93
N ILE A 207 0.87 17.16 -20.86
CA ILE A 207 0.56 16.36 -22.07
C ILE A 207 1.29 16.91 -23.28
#